data_AF-A0A9R0U7U7-F1
#
_entry.id   AF-A0A9R0U7U7-F1
#
_cell.length_a   1.000
_cell.length_b   1.000
_cell.length_c   1.000
_cell.angle_alpha   90.00
_cell.angle_beta   90.00
_cell.angle_gamma   90.00
#
_symmetry.space_group_name_H-M   'P 1'
#
loop_
_entity.id
_entity.type
_entity.pdbx_description
1 polymer ?
#
loop_
_entity_poly.entity_id
_entity_poly.type
_entity_poly.pdbx_seq_one_letter_code
_entity_poly.pdbx_strand_id
1 'polypeptide(L)'
;MGRFSLPEQKPGGLDSPVTAKVLKYAAKAQVAVFRLTGGRIGSTWRIGAGFRKPVPTLLLEHRGRKSGRLFTTPLLYLRSGADFVIVGSQGGLPRHPQWYFNLLAHPETRIDLKGRRGVPVTARVAEPPERAELWPRLVELYADFAKYQAWTEREIPVVVLSPRL
;
A
#
# COMPACT_ATOMS: atom_id res chain seq x y z
N MET A 1 15.98 11.11 19.67
CA MET A 1 15.48 10.97 18.29
C MET A 1 16.12 9.76 17.62
N GLY A 2 15.37 8.70 17.35
CA GLY A 2 15.90 7.49 16.71
C GLY A 2 16.22 7.75 15.24
N ARG A 3 17.47 7.48 14.84
CA ARG A 3 18.17 7.80 13.57
C ARG A 3 17.48 7.33 12.26
N PHE A 4 16.26 6.79 12.32
CA PHE A 4 15.57 6.11 11.20
C PHE A 4 14.04 6.32 11.16
N SER A 5 13.51 7.20 12.01
CA SER A 5 12.12 7.65 11.92
C SER A 5 12.01 8.75 10.86
N LEU A 6 10.97 8.73 10.03
CA LEU A 6 10.69 9.88 9.13
C LEU A 6 10.57 11.19 9.94
N PRO A 7 10.94 12.34 9.35
CA PRO A 7 10.84 13.64 10.01
C PRO A 7 9.40 13.99 10.40
N GLU A 8 9.22 14.99 11.23
CA GLU A 8 7.87 15.50 11.57
C GLU A 8 7.25 16.27 10.42
N GLN A 9 8.06 17.00 9.65
CA GLN A 9 7.62 17.70 8.45
C GLN A 9 7.85 16.85 7.20
N LYS A 10 6.99 17.03 6.20
CA LYS A 10 7.14 16.38 4.89
C LYS A 10 8.51 16.75 4.29
N PRO A 11 9.35 15.77 3.90
CA PRO A 11 10.61 16.04 3.22
C PRO A 11 10.40 16.81 1.91
N GLY A 12 11.25 17.82 1.66
CA GLY A 12 11.31 18.50 0.37
C GLY A 12 11.63 17.52 -0.77
N GLY A 13 11.00 17.71 -1.93
CA GLY A 13 11.27 16.91 -3.13
C GLY A 13 10.65 15.51 -3.16
N LEU A 14 9.82 15.14 -2.17
CA LEU A 14 9.08 13.87 -2.17
C LEU A 14 8.10 13.74 -3.37
N ASP A 15 7.62 14.88 -3.87
CA ASP A 15 6.78 15.03 -5.07
C ASP A 15 7.58 15.35 -6.34
N SER A 16 8.91 15.38 -6.27
CA SER A 16 9.71 15.69 -7.46
C SER A 16 9.54 14.62 -8.55
N PRO A 17 9.61 15.00 -9.85
CA PRO A 17 9.55 14.04 -10.95
C PRO A 17 10.63 12.96 -10.88
N VAL A 18 11.81 13.30 -10.35
CA VAL A 18 12.93 12.38 -10.15
C VAL A 18 12.58 11.33 -9.11
N THR A 19 12.09 11.74 -7.94
CA THR A 19 11.64 10.82 -6.88
C THR A 19 10.54 9.89 -7.40
N ALA A 20 9.54 10.44 -8.09
CA ALA A 20 8.46 9.64 -8.68
C ALA A 20 8.99 8.60 -9.68
N LYS A 21 9.98 8.97 -10.51
CA LYS A 21 10.62 8.06 -11.47
C LYS A 21 11.37 6.95 -10.75
N VAL A 22 12.17 7.26 -9.74
CA VAL A 22 12.90 6.28 -8.93
C VAL A 22 11.94 5.28 -8.29
N LEU A 23 10.90 5.76 -7.61
CA LEU A 23 9.90 4.91 -6.96
C LEU A 23 9.18 3.99 -7.96
N LYS A 24 8.86 4.49 -9.16
CA LYS A 24 8.24 3.69 -10.22
C LYS A 24 9.12 2.51 -10.65
N TYR A 25 10.42 2.74 -10.88
CA TYR A 25 11.32 1.67 -11.30
C TYR A 25 11.66 0.71 -10.16
N ALA A 26 11.79 1.21 -8.93
CA ALA A 26 11.94 0.37 -7.74
C ALA A 26 10.72 -0.56 -7.55
N ALA A 27 9.51 -0.03 -7.68
CA ALA A 27 8.28 -0.82 -7.60
C ALA A 27 8.21 -1.90 -8.70
N LYS A 28 8.62 -1.58 -9.93
CA LYS A 28 8.72 -2.57 -11.02
C LYS A 28 9.72 -3.68 -10.72
N ALA A 29 10.90 -3.33 -10.22
CA ALA A 29 11.91 -4.31 -9.82
C ALA A 29 11.40 -5.20 -8.69
N GLN A 30 10.75 -4.62 -7.67
CA GLN A 30 10.14 -5.37 -6.58
C GLN A 30 9.07 -6.36 -7.08
N VAL A 31 8.19 -5.94 -7.99
CA VAL A 31 7.17 -6.82 -8.59
C VAL A 31 7.82 -7.99 -9.31
N ALA A 32 8.85 -7.74 -10.11
CA ALA A 32 9.56 -8.79 -10.84
C ALA A 32 10.21 -9.80 -9.89
N VAL A 33 10.98 -9.31 -8.91
CA VAL A 33 11.66 -10.15 -7.91
C VAL A 33 10.67 -10.92 -7.05
N PHE A 34 9.59 -10.29 -6.61
CA PHE A 34 8.53 -10.95 -5.85
C PHE A 34 7.96 -12.11 -6.64
N ARG A 35 7.56 -11.90 -7.89
CA ARG A 35 6.95 -12.96 -8.72
C ARG A 35 7.92 -14.08 -9.05
N LEU A 36 9.16 -13.75 -9.42
CA LEU A 36 10.21 -14.74 -9.74
C LEU A 36 10.53 -15.65 -8.55
N THR A 37 10.43 -15.11 -7.33
CA THR A 37 10.79 -15.84 -6.11
C THR A 37 9.57 -16.40 -5.36
N GLY A 38 8.36 -16.29 -5.90
CA GLY A 38 7.13 -16.66 -5.20
C GLY A 38 6.92 -15.88 -3.89
N GLY A 39 7.46 -14.67 -3.80
CA GLY A 39 7.45 -13.82 -2.62
C GLY A 39 8.46 -14.23 -1.54
N ARG A 40 9.48 -15.05 -1.84
CA ARG A 40 10.60 -15.25 -0.90
C ARG A 40 11.40 -13.97 -0.72
N ILE A 41 11.51 -13.14 -1.77
CA ILE A 41 12.11 -11.81 -1.73
C ILE A 41 11.05 -10.77 -2.10
N GLY A 42 11.06 -9.61 -1.44
CA GLY A 42 10.15 -8.49 -1.72
C GLY A 42 8.76 -8.58 -1.06
N SER A 43 8.47 -9.63 -0.30
CA SER A 43 7.21 -9.79 0.46
C SER A 43 7.20 -9.14 1.84
N THR A 44 8.31 -8.48 2.21
CA THR A 44 8.41 -7.72 3.44
C THR A 44 9.15 -6.42 3.17
N TRP A 45 8.69 -5.37 3.83
CA TRP A 45 9.26 -4.04 3.80
C TRP A 45 9.98 -3.76 5.12
N ARG A 46 11.17 -3.18 5.03
CA ARG A 46 12.07 -2.96 6.18
C ARG A 46 12.55 -1.51 6.33
N ILE A 47 12.09 -0.60 5.47
CA ILE A 47 12.55 0.80 5.43
C ILE A 47 11.47 1.68 6.07
N GLY A 48 11.83 2.51 7.06
CA GLY A 48 10.82 3.20 7.88
C GLY A 48 10.20 2.26 8.93
N ALA A 49 9.50 2.84 9.91
CA ALA A 49 8.98 2.21 11.12
C ALA A 49 10.02 1.68 12.13
N GLY A 50 10.81 2.56 12.76
CA GLY A 50 11.30 2.39 14.14
C GLY A 50 11.84 0.99 14.55
N PHE A 51 12.44 0.24 13.62
CA PHE A 51 13.02 -1.11 13.72
C PHE A 51 12.21 -2.25 14.36
N ARG A 52 10.92 -2.11 14.70
CA ARG A 52 10.30 -3.16 15.52
C ARG A 52 10.15 -4.50 14.77
N LYS A 53 9.60 -4.53 13.54
CA LYS A 53 9.42 -5.77 12.73
C LYS A 53 9.31 -5.48 11.21
N PRO A 54 9.72 -6.39 10.32
CA PRO A 54 9.42 -6.29 8.88
C PRO A 54 7.90 -6.30 8.63
N VAL A 55 7.42 -5.39 7.78
CA VAL A 55 5.99 -5.24 7.46
C VAL A 55 5.66 -6.06 6.21
N PRO A 56 4.59 -6.86 6.20
CA PRO A 56 4.30 -7.71 5.05
C PRO A 56 3.82 -6.88 3.85
N THR A 57 4.15 -7.36 2.66
CA THR A 57 3.82 -6.74 1.37
C THR A 57 3.09 -7.73 0.48
N LEU A 58 2.04 -7.25 -0.19
CA LEU A 58 1.34 -7.94 -1.27
C LEU A 58 1.55 -7.21 -2.59
N LEU A 59 1.28 -7.89 -3.71
CA LEU A 59 1.15 -7.21 -5.00
C LEU A 59 -0.34 -7.08 -5.33
N LEU A 60 -0.79 -5.85 -5.52
CA LEU A 60 -2.14 -5.53 -5.97
C LEU A 60 -2.15 -5.42 -7.49
N GLU A 61 -2.92 -6.27 -8.16
CA GLU A 61 -3.34 -6.00 -9.53
C GLU A 61 -4.42 -4.89 -9.53
N HIS A 62 -4.41 -4.01 -10.52
CA HIS A 62 -5.50 -3.05 -10.72
C HIS A 62 -5.64 -2.68 -12.19
N ARG A 63 -6.88 -2.50 -12.64
CA ARG A 63 -7.22 -2.14 -14.02
C ARG A 63 -7.35 -0.64 -14.15
N GLY A 64 -6.62 -0.03 -15.07
CA GLY A 64 -6.70 1.41 -15.33
C GLY A 64 -8.11 1.84 -15.71
N ARG A 65 -8.78 2.64 -14.88
CA ARG A 65 -10.18 3.08 -15.10
C ARG A 65 -10.43 3.80 -16.43
N LYS A 66 -9.38 4.41 -17.00
CA LYS A 66 -9.43 5.11 -18.30
C LYS A 66 -8.87 4.28 -19.45
N SER A 67 -7.82 3.50 -19.19
CA SER A 67 -7.03 2.83 -20.24
C SER A 67 -7.34 1.35 -20.41
N GLY A 68 -8.05 0.72 -19.46
CA GLY A 68 -8.28 -0.73 -19.43
C GLY A 68 -7.04 -1.58 -19.14
N ARG A 69 -5.84 -0.98 -19.15
CA ARG A 69 -4.57 -1.69 -18.95
C ARG A 69 -4.43 -2.20 -17.53
N LEU A 70 -3.88 -3.42 -17.37
CA LEU A 70 -3.52 -3.96 -16.08
C LEU A 70 -2.19 -3.40 -15.56
N PHE A 71 -2.17 -3.08 -14.28
CA PHE A 71 -1.02 -2.63 -13.53
C PHE A 71 -0.84 -3.52 -12.30
N THR A 72 0.36 -3.51 -11.73
CA THR A 72 0.64 -4.20 -10.46
C THR A 72 1.40 -3.25 -9.54
N THR A 73 0.94 -3.11 -8.29
CA THR A 73 1.53 -2.20 -7.30
C THR A 73 1.86 -2.97 -6.03
N PRO A 74 3.11 -2.95 -5.54
CA PRO A 74 3.44 -3.50 -4.23
C PRO A 74 2.88 -2.59 -3.12
N LEU A 75 2.20 -3.17 -2.13
CA LEU A 75 1.59 -2.44 -1.02
C LEU A 75 1.81 -3.17 0.31
N LEU A 76 2.04 -2.39 1.36
CA LEU A 76 1.96 -2.90 2.73
C LEU A 76 0.52 -3.31 3.02
N TYR A 77 0.33 -4.37 3.80
CA TYR A 77 -1.01 -4.78 4.19
C TYR A 77 -1.08 -5.24 5.65
N LEU A 78 -2.24 -5.04 6.26
CA LEU A 78 -2.64 -5.64 7.53
C LEU A 78 -3.59 -6.81 7.24
N ARG A 79 -3.49 -7.89 8.01
CA ARG A 79 -4.50 -8.95 7.97
C ARG A 79 -5.57 -8.68 9.03
N SER A 80 -6.84 -8.75 8.65
CA SER A 80 -7.99 -8.58 9.56
C SER A 80 -8.98 -9.73 9.34
N GLY A 81 -8.90 -10.77 10.17
CA GLY A 81 -9.64 -12.01 9.93
C GLY A 81 -9.25 -12.66 8.59
N ALA A 82 -10.23 -12.87 7.73
CA ALA A 82 -10.02 -13.37 6.36
C ALA A 82 -9.52 -12.29 5.39
N ASP A 83 -9.76 -11.01 5.70
CA ASP A 83 -9.51 -9.90 4.81
C ASP A 83 -8.07 -9.38 4.87
N PHE A 84 -7.70 -8.65 3.82
CA PHE A 84 -6.46 -7.88 3.75
C PHE A 84 -6.77 -6.40 3.66
N VAL A 85 -6.06 -5.58 4.41
CA VAL A 85 -6.29 -4.13 4.49
C VAL A 85 -5.07 -3.40 3.96
N ILE A 86 -5.25 -2.56 2.96
CA ILE A 86 -4.21 -1.75 2.32
C ILE A 86 -4.51 -0.26 2.48
N VAL A 87 -3.48 0.59 2.35
CA VAL A 87 -3.59 2.03 2.64
C VAL A 87 -3.18 2.87 1.44
N GLY A 88 -4.06 3.78 1.01
CA GLY A 88 -3.83 4.75 -0.06
C GLY A 88 -2.96 5.95 0.38
N SER A 89 -1.85 5.68 1.06
CA SER A 89 -1.05 6.74 1.71
C SER A 89 -0.27 7.58 0.71
N GLN A 90 0.31 6.96 -0.33
CA GLN A 90 1.22 7.61 -1.28
C GLN A 90 2.26 8.50 -0.58
N GLY A 91 2.80 8.04 0.56
CA GLY A 91 3.78 8.78 1.36
C GLY A 91 3.29 10.14 1.90
N GLY A 92 1.98 10.33 2.07
CA GLY A 92 1.40 11.60 2.54
C GLY A 92 1.32 12.67 1.45
N LEU A 93 1.47 12.31 0.16
CA LEU A 93 1.26 13.27 -0.92
C LEU A 93 -0.22 13.72 -0.98
N PRO A 94 -0.49 14.96 -1.45
CA PRO A 94 -1.83 15.56 -1.43
C PRO A 94 -2.84 14.90 -2.38
N ARG A 95 -2.39 13.98 -3.24
CA ARG A 95 -3.25 13.24 -4.17
C ARG A 95 -3.34 11.78 -3.76
N HIS A 96 -4.48 11.16 -4.02
CA HIS A 96 -4.63 9.71 -3.88
C HIS A 96 -3.84 8.98 -5.00
N PRO A 97 -3.35 7.76 -4.71
CA PRO A 97 -2.64 6.99 -5.71
C PRO A 97 -3.58 6.53 -6.81
N GLN A 98 -3.05 6.40 -8.03
CA GLN A 98 -3.84 5.97 -9.20
C GLN A 98 -4.59 4.65 -8.96
N TRP A 99 -3.96 3.69 -8.27
CA TRP A 99 -4.58 2.39 -8.00
C TRP A 99 -5.85 2.51 -7.16
N TYR A 100 -5.98 3.52 -6.29
CA TYR A 100 -7.17 3.74 -5.47
C TYR A 100 -8.38 4.00 -6.35
N PHE A 101 -8.25 4.95 -7.28
CA PHE A 101 -9.31 5.26 -8.24
C PHE A 101 -9.62 4.12 -9.21
N ASN A 102 -8.63 3.27 -9.49
CA ASN A 102 -8.83 2.08 -10.32
C ASN A 102 -9.66 1.02 -9.58
N LEU A 103 -9.44 0.82 -8.28
CA LEU A 103 -10.27 -0.08 -7.46
C LEU A 103 -11.70 0.43 -7.28
N LEU A 104 -11.91 1.75 -7.17
CA LEU A 104 -13.26 2.30 -7.13
C LEU A 104 -14.06 2.00 -8.40
N ALA A 105 -13.40 2.00 -9.57
CA ALA A 105 -14.05 1.68 -10.84
C ALA A 105 -14.16 0.18 -11.12
N HIS A 106 -13.19 -0.60 -10.63
CA HIS A 106 -13.06 -2.04 -10.86
C HIS A 106 -12.68 -2.74 -9.55
N PRO A 107 -13.64 -2.99 -8.65
CA PRO A 107 -13.36 -3.50 -7.30
C PRO A 107 -12.95 -4.98 -7.31
N GLU A 108 -13.40 -5.75 -8.29
CA GLU A 108 -12.99 -7.14 -8.46
C GLU A 108 -11.59 -7.22 -9.05
N THR A 109 -10.67 -7.78 -8.27
CA THR A 109 -9.26 -7.86 -8.69
C THR A 109 -8.56 -9.08 -8.11
N ARG A 110 -7.23 -9.12 -8.24
CA ARG A 110 -6.37 -10.19 -7.74
C ARG A 110 -5.19 -9.62 -6.96
N ILE A 111 -4.75 -10.38 -5.96
CA ILE A 111 -3.51 -10.11 -5.23
C ILE A 111 -2.53 -11.27 -5.30
N ASP A 112 -1.25 -10.95 -5.33
CA ASP A 112 -0.17 -11.92 -5.11
C ASP A 112 0.31 -11.80 -3.66
N LEU A 113 0.28 -12.92 -2.94
CA LEU A 113 0.79 -13.11 -1.59
C LEU A 113 2.04 -14.00 -1.66
N LYS A 114 2.83 -14.01 -0.58
CA LYS A 114 3.93 -14.97 -0.46
C LYS A 114 3.39 -16.41 -0.59
N GLY A 115 3.91 -17.15 -1.57
CA GLY A 115 3.52 -18.52 -1.87
C GLY A 115 2.15 -18.71 -2.53
N ARG A 116 1.37 -17.65 -2.78
CA ARG A 116 0.04 -17.74 -3.41
C ARG A 116 -0.17 -16.62 -4.41
N ARG A 117 -0.34 -16.96 -5.69
CA ARG A 117 -0.48 -15.99 -6.78
C ARG A 117 -1.93 -15.85 -7.21
N GLY A 118 -2.34 -14.64 -7.58
CA GLY A 118 -3.61 -14.39 -8.25
C GLY A 118 -4.85 -14.66 -7.40
N VAL A 119 -4.76 -14.50 -6.07
CA VAL A 119 -5.88 -14.69 -5.15
C VAL A 119 -6.99 -13.69 -5.51
N PRO A 120 -8.19 -14.14 -5.91
CA PRO A 120 -9.26 -13.24 -6.26
C PRO A 120 -9.80 -12.54 -5.02
N VAL A 121 -10.01 -11.23 -5.11
CA VAL A 121 -10.54 -10.39 -4.04
C VAL A 121 -11.55 -9.38 -4.58
N THR A 122 -12.39 -8.86 -3.69
CA THR A 122 -13.22 -7.68 -3.92
C THR A 122 -12.73 -6.55 -3.03
N ALA A 123 -12.41 -5.41 -3.63
CA ALA A 123 -11.98 -4.21 -2.93
C ALA A 123 -13.17 -3.32 -2.56
N ARG A 124 -13.14 -2.77 -1.35
CA ARG A 124 -14.03 -1.68 -0.92
C ARG A 124 -13.28 -0.69 -0.03
N VAL A 125 -13.69 0.56 -0.03
CA VAL A 125 -13.20 1.53 0.95
C VAL A 125 -13.79 1.18 2.31
N ALA A 126 -12.99 1.27 3.36
CA ALA A 126 -13.50 1.12 4.71
C ALA A 126 -14.42 2.29 5.05
N GLU A 127 -15.59 1.99 5.59
CA GLU A 127 -16.51 3.02 6.10
C GLU A 127 -15.89 3.73 7.30
N PRO A 128 -16.32 4.96 7.65
CA PRO A 128 -15.67 5.74 8.71
C PRO A 128 -15.51 5.01 10.06
N PRO A 129 -16.51 4.26 10.58
CA PRO A 129 -16.34 3.50 11.82
C PRO A 129 -15.29 2.39 11.69
N GLU A 130 -15.33 1.64 10.60
CA GLU A 130 -14.37 0.56 10.34
C GLU A 130 -12.95 1.11 10.14
N ARG A 131 -12.81 2.27 9.46
CA ARG A 131 -11.54 2.97 9.34
C ARG A 131 -11.02 3.36 10.72
N ALA A 132 -11.87 3.88 11.62
CA ALA A 132 -11.48 4.26 12.97
C ALA A 132 -10.95 3.07 13.78
N GLU A 133 -11.49 1.87 13.58
CA GLU A 133 -11.01 0.63 14.19
C GLU A 133 -9.70 0.11 13.55
N LEU A 134 -9.57 0.19 12.22
CA LEU A 134 -8.42 -0.32 11.48
C LEU A 134 -7.19 0.59 11.59
N TRP A 135 -7.38 1.91 11.66
CA TRP A 135 -6.30 2.88 11.59
C TRP A 135 -5.25 2.73 12.71
N PRO A 136 -5.62 2.57 14.00
CA PRO A 136 -4.64 2.33 15.05
C PRO A 136 -3.78 1.08 14.81
N ARG A 137 -4.39 -0.01 14.32
CA ARG A 137 -3.70 -1.26 13.99
C ARG A 137 -2.74 -1.09 12.80
N LEU A 138 -3.13 -0.29 11.81
CA LEU A 138 -2.27 0.07 10.68
C LEU A 138 -1.06 0.90 11.15
N VAL A 139 -1.26 1.85 12.05
CA VAL A 139 -0.20 2.66 12.65
C VAL A 139 0.72 1.80 13.53
N GLU A 140 0.18 0.85 14.29
CA GLU A 140 0.98 -0.13 15.05
C GLU A 140 1.84 -0.98 14.11
N LEU A 141 1.27 -1.43 13.00
CA LEU A 141 1.97 -2.19 11.96
C LEU A 141 3.07 -1.37 11.29
N TYR A 142 2.80 -0.10 10.96
CA TYR A 142 3.71 0.80 10.28
C TYR A 142 3.51 2.25 10.74
N ALA A 143 4.31 2.66 11.74
CA ALA A 143 4.16 3.93 12.46
C ALA A 143 4.21 5.18 11.56
N ASP A 144 4.89 5.11 10.42
CA ASP A 144 4.99 6.24 9.50
C ASP A 144 3.66 6.58 8.80
N PHE A 145 2.62 5.71 8.87
CA PHE A 145 1.27 6.09 8.43
C PHE A 145 0.71 7.29 9.20
N ALA A 146 0.99 7.42 10.50
CA ALA A 146 0.56 8.56 11.29
C ALA A 146 1.16 9.87 10.76
N LYS A 147 2.45 9.86 10.40
CA LYS A 147 3.13 11.01 9.81
C LYS A 147 2.58 11.33 8.44
N TYR A 148 2.36 10.32 7.60
CA TYR A 148 1.77 10.54 6.28
C TYR A 148 0.40 11.22 6.36
N GLN A 149 -0.43 10.84 7.35
CA GLN A 149 -1.72 11.48 7.57
C GLN A 149 -1.57 12.92 8.08
N ALA A 150 -0.57 13.20 8.91
CA ALA A 150 -0.29 14.56 9.38
C ALA A 150 0.27 15.49 8.28
N TRP A 151 0.88 14.94 7.23
CA TRP A 151 1.44 15.71 6.11
C TRP A 151 0.44 16.12 5.04
N THR A 152 -0.83 15.75 5.18
CA THR A 152 -1.84 15.96 4.14
C THR A 152 -3.21 16.26 4.75
N GLU A 153 -3.99 17.09 4.08
CA GLU A 153 -5.35 17.44 4.51
C GLU A 153 -6.37 16.37 4.14
N ARG A 154 -6.09 15.54 3.12
CA ARG A 154 -7.01 14.47 2.73
C ARG A 154 -7.01 13.36 3.77
N GLU A 155 -8.17 12.76 4.00
CA GLU A 155 -8.20 11.48 4.68
C GLU A 155 -7.48 10.43 3.82
N ILE A 156 -6.50 9.74 4.39
CA ILE A 156 -5.84 8.63 3.71
C ILE A 156 -6.82 7.45 3.69
N PRO A 157 -7.20 6.95 2.49
CA PRO A 157 -8.21 5.91 2.39
C PRO A 157 -7.61 4.58 2.85
N VAL A 158 -8.42 3.86 3.62
CA VAL A 158 -8.19 2.47 3.99
C VAL A 158 -9.07 1.62 3.10
N VAL A 159 -8.50 0.60 2.46
CA VAL A 159 -9.20 -0.28 1.53
C VAL A 159 -9.13 -1.71 2.04
N VAL A 160 -10.30 -2.33 2.17
CA VAL A 160 -10.46 -3.73 2.56
C VAL A 160 -10.56 -4.57 1.29
N LEU A 161 -9.79 -5.65 1.25
CA LEU A 161 -9.75 -6.65 0.18
C LEU A 161 -10.26 -7.97 0.75
N SER A 162 -11.49 -8.33 0.39
CA SER A 162 -12.11 -9.58 0.84
C SER A 162 -11.88 -10.70 -0.17
N PRO A 163 -11.32 -11.85 0.23
CA PRO A 163 -11.18 -13.01 -0.65
C PRO A 163 -12.51 -13.44 -1.26
N ARG A 164 -12.49 -13.79 -2.54
CA ARG A 164 -13.60 -14.47 -3.20
C ARG A 164 -13.31 -15.97 -3.20
N LEU A 165 -14.32 -16.77 -2.82
CA LEU A 165 -14.28 -18.22 -2.93
C LEU A 165 -14.42 -18.66 -4.39
#